data_AF-A0A9D5YYQ0-F1
#
_entry.id   AF-A0A9D5YYQ0-F1
#
_cell.length_a   1.000
_cell.length_b   1.000
_cell.length_c   1.000
_cell.angle_alpha   90.00
_cell.angle_beta   90.00
_cell.angle_gamma   90.00
#
_symmetry.space_group_name_H-M   'P 1'
#
loop_
_entity.id
_entity.type
_entity.pdbx_description
1 polymer ?
#
loop_
_entity_poly.entity_id
_entity_poly.type
_entity_poly.pdbx_seq_one_letter_code
_entity_poly.pdbx_strand_id
1 'polypeptide(L)'
;MPSKVGPVLVVIGSILGIALLVASLLVLRTAMMQRPVDSYFLGYEATSAAGIESVSWTQAPAGDRTGTSVEESASGAVGSPYTTEAVVAAGQPARIEVEPVGDGVASCRIVKDRGRTNEAVLAEATSAGPGETATCAVTMPTGATFER
;
A
#
# COMPACT_ATOMS: atom_id res chain seq x y z
N MET A 1 15.25 -68.65 -0.23
CA MET A 1 15.57 -67.24 -0.57
C MET A 1 14.74 -66.34 0.34
N PRO A 2 15.33 -65.71 1.39
CA PRO A 2 14.59 -64.85 2.30
C PRO A 2 14.17 -63.58 1.55
N SER A 3 12.88 -63.25 1.62
CA SER A 3 12.29 -62.14 0.88
C SER A 3 12.89 -60.82 1.40
N LYS A 4 13.75 -60.19 0.59
CA LYS A 4 14.29 -58.84 0.84
C LYS A 4 13.25 -57.73 0.63
N VAL A 5 11.99 -58.12 0.41
CA VAL A 5 10.90 -57.24 -0.04
C VAL A 5 10.34 -56.40 1.12
N GLY A 6 10.37 -56.92 2.35
CA GLY A 6 9.93 -56.23 3.56
C GLY A 6 10.66 -54.92 3.86
N PRO A 7 12.00 -54.90 4.00
CA PRO A 7 12.75 -53.67 4.28
C PRO A 7 12.71 -52.67 3.12
N VAL A 8 12.67 -53.14 1.87
CA VAL A 8 12.57 -52.26 0.69
C VAL A 8 11.23 -51.54 0.63
N LEU A 9 10.11 -52.23 0.92
CA LEU A 9 8.78 -51.62 0.97
C LEU A 9 8.66 -50.59 2.10
N VAL A 10 9.26 -50.83 3.27
CA VAL A 10 9.27 -49.89 4.40
C VAL A 10 10.03 -48.61 4.03
N VAL A 11 11.19 -48.73 3.38
CA VAL A 11 11.97 -47.55 2.94
C VAL A 11 11.21 -46.75 1.88
N ILE A 12 10.59 -47.41 0.90
CA ILE A 12 9.78 -46.75 -0.14
C ILE A 12 8.57 -46.04 0.49
N GLY A 13 7.85 -46.70 1.40
CA GLY A 13 6.71 -46.10 2.10
C GLY A 13 7.11 -44.87 2.93
N SER A 14 8.29 -44.93 3.57
CA SER A 14 8.82 -43.83 4.37
C SER A 14 9.19 -42.61 3.51
N ILE A 15 9.85 -42.83 2.37
CA ILE A 15 10.20 -41.76 1.41
C ILE A 15 8.92 -41.13 0.85
N LEU A 16 7.92 -41.94 0.49
CA LEU A 16 6.65 -41.44 -0.03
C LEU A 16 5.90 -40.59 1.03
N GLY A 17 5.89 -41.04 2.29
CA GLY A 17 5.30 -40.29 3.40
C GLY A 17 5.99 -38.95 3.64
N ILE A 18 7.33 -38.91 3.62
CA ILE A 18 8.09 -37.67 3.75
C ILE A 18 7.83 -36.75 2.56
N ALA A 19 7.80 -37.27 1.33
CA ALA A 19 7.52 -36.48 0.13
C ALA A 19 6.13 -35.83 0.19
N LEU A 20 5.11 -36.56 0.66
CA LEU A 20 3.76 -36.02 0.87
C LEU A 20 3.75 -34.92 1.95
N LEU A 21 4.43 -35.13 3.08
CA LEU A 21 4.54 -34.12 4.14
C LEU A 21 5.22 -32.84 3.64
N VAL A 22 6.31 -32.95 2.89
CA VAL A 22 7.01 -31.81 2.31
C VAL A 22 6.12 -31.10 1.29
N ALA A 23 5.43 -31.83 0.41
CA ALA A 23 4.50 -31.24 -0.54
C ALA A 23 3.35 -30.50 0.15
N SER A 24 2.75 -31.10 1.18
CA SER A 24 1.69 -30.44 1.98
C SER A 24 2.19 -29.17 2.68
N LEU A 25 3.41 -29.21 3.25
CA LEU A 25 4.00 -28.04 3.90
C LEU A 25 4.28 -26.91 2.89
N LEU A 26 4.76 -27.27 1.69
CA LEU A 26 5.00 -26.30 0.61
C LEU A 26 3.70 -25.66 0.13
N VAL A 27 2.63 -26.45 -0.08
CA VAL A 27 1.30 -25.93 -0.46
C VAL A 27 0.72 -25.03 0.63
N LEU A 28 0.85 -25.43 1.90
CA LEU A 28 0.37 -24.61 3.02
C LEU A 28 1.16 -23.29 3.10
N ARG A 29 2.48 -23.34 2.89
CA ARG A 29 3.34 -22.17 2.88
C ARG A 29 2.99 -21.23 1.73
N THR A 30 2.77 -21.73 0.52
CA THR A 30 2.37 -20.88 -0.62
C THR A 30 1.01 -20.23 -0.38
N ALA A 31 0.03 -20.99 0.12
CA ALA A 31 -1.29 -20.45 0.44
C ALA A 31 -1.26 -19.35 1.53
N MET A 32 -0.39 -19.48 2.53
CA MET A 32 -0.25 -18.45 3.57
C MET A 32 0.53 -17.22 3.10
N MET A 33 1.53 -17.38 2.24
CA MET A 33 2.43 -16.29 1.83
C MET A 33 1.92 -15.51 0.61
N GLN A 34 1.00 -16.08 -0.19
CA GLN A 34 0.42 -15.43 -1.37
C GLN A 34 -0.91 -14.73 -1.06
N ARG A 35 -1.05 -14.13 0.12
CA ARG A 35 -2.21 -13.28 0.38
C ARG A 35 -2.05 -11.98 -0.42
N PRO A 36 -3.00 -11.63 -1.29
CA PRO A 36 -2.94 -10.37 -2.00
C PRO A 36 -3.04 -9.23 -0.99
N VAL A 37 -2.33 -8.14 -1.28
CA VAL A 37 -2.47 -6.88 -0.57
C VAL A 37 -3.88 -6.34 -0.83
N ASP A 38 -4.61 -6.12 0.24
CA ASP A 38 -5.99 -5.63 0.23
C ASP A 38 -6.08 -4.12 0.56
N SER A 39 -5.03 -3.56 1.16
CA SER A 39 -4.92 -2.13 1.48
C SER A 39 -3.47 -1.66 1.54
N TYR A 40 -3.23 -0.40 1.21
CA TYR A 40 -1.91 0.25 1.23
C TYR A 40 -1.87 1.34 2.29
N PHE A 41 -0.74 1.48 2.96
CA PHE A 41 -0.45 2.58 3.87
C PHE A 41 0.26 3.69 3.11
N LEU A 42 -0.32 4.88 3.11
CA LEU A 42 0.14 6.02 2.33
C LEU A 42 0.44 7.20 3.26
N GLY A 43 1.52 7.91 2.99
CA GLY A 43 1.79 9.25 3.48
C GLY A 43 1.43 10.26 2.39
N TYR A 44 0.59 11.22 2.75
CA TYR A 44 0.30 12.39 1.93
C TYR A 44 1.11 13.58 2.42
N GLU A 45 1.75 14.28 1.49
CA GLU A 45 2.58 15.43 1.79
C GLU A 45 2.16 16.61 0.92
N ALA A 46 2.13 17.78 1.53
CA ALA A 46 1.76 19.02 0.87
C ALA A 46 2.65 20.17 1.33
N THR A 47 3.09 20.98 0.38
CA THR A 47 3.97 22.13 0.64
C THR A 47 3.55 23.34 -0.18
N SER A 48 3.75 24.53 0.37
CA SER A 48 3.60 25.80 -0.34
C SER A 48 4.40 26.86 0.41
N ALA A 49 5.22 27.64 -0.30
CA ALA A 49 6.01 28.72 0.30
C ALA A 49 5.13 29.87 0.83
N ALA A 50 3.94 30.06 0.25
CA ALA A 50 2.98 31.08 0.68
C ALA A 50 2.07 30.59 1.82
N GLY A 51 2.16 29.32 2.20
CA GLY A 51 1.21 28.65 3.08
C GLY A 51 0.14 27.89 2.31
N ILE A 52 -0.63 27.08 3.05
CA ILE A 52 -1.68 26.20 2.51
C ILE A 52 -3.02 26.65 3.11
N GLU A 53 -4.00 26.88 2.25
CA GLU A 53 -5.36 27.31 2.62
C GLU A 53 -6.30 26.13 2.82
N SER A 54 -6.13 25.07 2.03
CA SER A 54 -6.90 23.84 2.20
C SER A 54 -6.13 22.63 1.68
N VAL A 55 -6.39 21.48 2.29
CA VAL A 55 -5.92 20.17 1.82
C VAL A 55 -7.09 19.20 1.89
N SER A 56 -7.33 18.46 0.82
CA SER A 56 -8.24 17.31 0.81
C SER A 56 -7.49 16.04 0.42
N TRP A 57 -7.87 14.90 0.99
CA TRP A 57 -7.25 13.61 0.66
C TRP A 57 -8.23 12.45 0.76
N THR A 58 -7.94 11.35 0.06
CA THR A 58 -8.75 10.14 0.15
C THR A 58 -8.17 9.13 1.12
N GLN A 59 -9.05 8.50 1.91
CA GLN A 59 -8.69 7.42 2.83
C GLN A 59 -9.85 6.42 2.99
N ALA A 60 -9.54 5.24 3.49
CA ALA A 60 -10.55 4.24 3.85
C ALA A 60 -11.35 4.71 5.08
N PRO A 61 -12.64 4.32 5.20
CA PRO A 61 -13.46 4.66 6.35
C PRO A 61 -12.84 4.18 7.66
N ALA A 62 -13.07 4.94 8.74
CA ALA A 62 -12.59 4.57 10.07
C ALA A 62 -13.10 3.16 10.48
N GLY A 63 -12.16 2.26 10.79
CA GLY A 63 -12.46 0.88 11.17
C GLY A 63 -12.68 -0.09 9.99
N ASP A 64 -12.69 0.38 8.75
CA ASP A 64 -12.80 -0.45 7.55
C ASP A 64 -11.73 -0.08 6.51
N ARG A 65 -10.55 -0.70 6.64
CA ARG A 65 -9.41 -0.49 5.74
C ARG A 65 -9.61 -0.96 4.29
N THR A 66 -10.69 -1.71 4.03
CA THR A 66 -11.04 -2.24 2.71
C THR A 66 -12.27 -1.57 2.10
N GLY A 67 -12.90 -0.66 2.86
CA GLY A 67 -14.07 0.08 2.42
C GLY A 67 -13.73 1.06 1.29
N THR A 68 -14.78 1.48 0.57
CA THR A 68 -14.67 2.53 -0.45
C THR A 68 -14.09 3.80 0.15
N SER A 69 -13.08 4.36 -0.50
CA SER A 69 -12.40 5.55 0.02
C SER A 69 -13.36 6.73 0.14
N VAL A 70 -13.23 7.45 1.25
CA VAL A 70 -13.92 8.70 1.55
C VAL A 70 -12.92 9.84 1.44
N GLU A 71 -13.43 11.05 1.19
CA GLU A 71 -12.65 12.26 1.20
C GLU A 71 -12.64 12.87 2.61
N GLU A 72 -11.45 13.25 3.07
CA GLU A 72 -11.23 14.04 4.26
C GLU A 72 -10.64 15.40 3.86
N SER A 73 -10.80 16.39 4.71
CA SER A 73 -10.23 17.72 4.46
C SER A 73 -9.79 18.42 5.74
N ALA A 74 -8.80 19.28 5.57
CA ALA A 74 -8.37 20.28 6.54
C ALA A 74 -8.41 21.64 5.84
N SER A 75 -9.14 22.59 6.41
CA SER A 75 -9.33 23.93 5.84
C SER A 75 -8.87 25.03 6.81
N GLY A 76 -8.55 26.20 6.25
CA GLY A 76 -7.99 27.34 6.97
C GLY A 76 -6.46 27.35 6.90
N ALA A 77 -5.80 28.09 7.79
CA ALA A 77 -4.33 28.16 7.78
C ALA A 77 -3.72 26.79 8.18
N VAL A 78 -3.45 25.95 7.17
CA VAL A 78 -2.80 24.65 7.35
C VAL A 78 -1.28 24.87 7.35
N GLY A 79 -0.61 24.30 8.36
CA GLY A 79 0.85 24.40 8.46
C GLY A 79 1.56 23.78 7.25
N SER A 80 2.61 24.45 6.78
CA SER A 80 3.49 23.93 5.72
C SER A 80 4.87 23.58 6.30
N PRO A 81 5.40 22.36 6.10
CA PRO A 81 4.81 21.24 5.37
C PRO A 81 3.62 20.63 6.10
N TYR A 82 2.61 20.20 5.34
CA TYR A 82 1.50 19.38 5.84
C TYR A 82 1.80 17.92 5.52
N THR A 83 1.58 17.06 6.51
CA THR A 83 1.74 15.61 6.36
C THR A 83 0.61 14.89 7.06
N THR A 84 0.04 13.87 6.42
CA THR A 84 -0.92 12.96 7.04
C THR A 84 -0.72 11.54 6.53
N GLU A 85 -1.18 10.56 7.30
CA GLU A 85 -1.12 9.15 6.96
C GLU A 85 -2.53 8.63 6.71
N ALA A 86 -2.68 7.78 5.70
CA ALA A 86 -3.95 7.23 5.28
C ALA A 86 -3.80 5.77 4.87
N VAL A 87 -4.91 5.04 4.96
CA VAL A 87 -5.02 3.70 4.38
C VAL A 87 -5.93 3.78 3.17
N VAL A 88 -5.54 3.19 2.04
CA VAL A 88 -6.37 3.13 0.83
C VAL A 88 -6.48 1.68 0.37
N ALA A 89 -7.70 1.22 0.11
CA ALA A 89 -7.93 -0.14 -0.33
C ALA A 89 -7.32 -0.40 -1.71
N ALA A 90 -6.94 -1.65 -1.99
CA ALA A 90 -6.43 -2.04 -3.28
C ALA A 90 -7.46 -1.78 -4.40
N GLY A 91 -7.00 -1.28 -5.55
CA GLY A 91 -7.88 -0.88 -6.67
C GLY A 91 -8.59 0.45 -6.50
N GLN A 92 -8.51 1.10 -5.33
CA GLN A 92 -9.10 2.42 -5.11
C GLN A 92 -8.12 3.55 -5.47
N PRO A 93 -8.64 4.74 -5.83
CA PRO A 93 -7.82 5.91 -6.06
C PRO A 93 -7.31 6.52 -4.74
N ALA A 94 -6.01 6.73 -4.66
CA ALA A 94 -5.37 7.60 -3.68
C ALA A 94 -5.21 8.99 -4.29
N ARG A 95 -5.69 10.02 -3.61
CA ARG A 95 -5.66 11.40 -4.10
C ARG A 95 -5.41 12.37 -2.96
N ILE A 96 -4.64 13.42 -3.25
CA ILE A 96 -4.51 14.61 -2.42
C ILE A 96 -4.61 15.85 -3.31
N GLU A 97 -5.34 16.85 -2.85
CA GLU A 97 -5.39 18.20 -3.41
C GLU A 97 -4.90 19.21 -2.40
N VAL A 98 -4.17 20.21 -2.88
CA VAL A 98 -3.54 21.24 -2.05
C VAL A 98 -3.81 22.61 -2.66
N GLU A 99 -4.54 23.44 -1.95
CA GLU A 99 -4.79 24.82 -2.32
C GLU A 99 -3.79 25.75 -1.61
N PRO A 100 -2.92 26.47 -2.35
CA PRO A 100 -2.01 27.42 -1.75
C PRO A 100 -2.75 28.68 -1.31
N VAL A 101 -2.20 29.39 -0.32
CA VAL A 101 -2.69 30.73 0.04
C VAL A 101 -2.31 31.73 -1.06
N GLY A 102 -3.30 32.48 -1.57
CA GLY A 102 -3.09 33.55 -2.56
C GLY A 102 -2.39 33.03 -3.81
N ASP A 103 -1.43 33.79 -4.35
CA ASP A 103 -0.67 33.40 -5.55
C ASP A 103 0.48 32.42 -5.25
N GLY A 104 0.35 31.61 -4.20
CA GLY A 104 1.34 30.60 -3.84
C GLY A 104 1.44 29.48 -4.88
N VAL A 105 2.58 28.79 -4.91
CA VAL A 105 2.76 27.56 -5.70
C VAL A 105 2.75 26.38 -4.73
N ALA A 106 1.76 25.49 -4.89
CA ALA A 106 1.63 24.29 -4.08
C ALA A 106 2.36 23.11 -4.73
N SER A 107 2.84 22.17 -3.90
CA SER A 107 3.33 20.87 -4.35
C SER A 107 2.82 19.77 -3.44
N CYS A 108 2.53 18.62 -4.02
CA CYS A 108 2.03 17.45 -3.32
C CYS A 108 2.86 16.21 -3.63
N ARG A 109 2.81 15.22 -2.72
CA ARG A 109 3.38 13.90 -2.93
C ARG A 109 2.55 12.83 -2.23
N ILE A 110 2.46 11.66 -2.86
CA ILE A 110 1.89 10.43 -2.29
C ILE A 110 3.02 9.42 -2.15
N VAL A 111 3.28 8.98 -0.92
CA VAL A 111 4.36 8.06 -0.58
C VAL A 111 3.78 6.78 0.02
N LYS A 112 4.10 5.63 -0.54
CA LYS A 112 3.77 4.33 0.06
C LYS A 112 4.73 4.02 1.20
N ASP A 113 4.22 3.47 2.30
CA ASP A 113 5.03 2.91 3.40
C ASP A 113 6.10 3.86 3.95
N ARG A 114 5.75 5.15 4.13
CA ARG A 114 6.67 6.19 4.62
C ARG A 114 7.41 5.74 5.90
N GLY A 115 8.72 5.95 5.93
CA GLY A 115 9.61 5.58 7.03
C GLY A 115 9.92 4.08 7.12
N ARG A 116 9.55 3.29 6.11
CA ARG A 116 9.78 1.83 6.07
C ARG A 116 10.69 1.43 4.92
N THR A 117 11.14 0.18 4.92
CA THR A 117 12.07 -0.38 3.92
C THR A 117 11.52 -0.37 2.49
N ASN A 118 10.19 -0.40 2.34
CA ASN A 118 9.50 -0.46 1.06
C ASN A 118 8.93 0.90 0.63
N GLU A 119 9.47 1.99 1.19
CA GLU A 119 9.04 3.34 0.87
C GLU A 119 9.17 3.62 -0.63
N ALA A 120 8.11 4.15 -1.24
CA ALA A 120 8.10 4.51 -2.65
C ALA A 120 7.21 5.72 -2.93
N VAL A 121 7.73 6.69 -3.70
CA VAL A 121 6.92 7.79 -4.21
C VAL A 121 6.02 7.26 -5.33
N LEU A 122 4.71 7.34 -5.14
CA LEU A 122 3.72 6.85 -6.10
C LEU A 122 3.22 7.95 -7.04
N ALA A 123 3.13 9.19 -6.53
CA ALA A 123 2.75 10.37 -7.31
C ALA A 123 3.38 11.62 -6.70
N GLU A 124 3.69 12.59 -7.55
CA GLU A 124 4.21 13.90 -7.18
C GLU A 124 3.83 14.91 -8.25
N ALA A 125 3.41 16.10 -7.81
CA ALA A 125 3.00 17.17 -8.69
C ALA A 125 3.20 18.52 -8.03
N THR A 126 3.31 19.55 -8.86
CA THR A 126 3.31 20.97 -8.50
C THR A 126 2.14 21.63 -9.22
N SER A 127 1.57 22.68 -8.63
CA SER A 127 0.50 23.46 -9.28
C SER A 127 0.95 23.99 -10.64
N ALA A 128 0.04 24.05 -11.61
CA ALA A 128 0.38 24.48 -12.96
C ALA A 128 0.66 25.99 -13.07
N GLY A 129 0.18 26.77 -12.09
CA GLY A 129 0.52 28.17 -11.91
C GLY A 129 0.37 28.66 -10.47
N PRO A 130 0.68 29.95 -10.24
CA PRO A 130 0.42 30.66 -8.98
C PRO A 130 -1.07 30.64 -8.63
N GLY A 131 -1.39 30.32 -7.37
CA GLY A 131 -2.76 30.25 -6.86
C GLY A 131 -3.57 29.06 -7.32
N GLU A 132 -2.99 28.18 -8.13
CA GLU A 132 -3.68 26.98 -8.60
C GLU A 132 -3.48 25.80 -7.63
N THR A 133 -4.47 24.93 -7.57
CA THR A 133 -4.43 23.70 -6.78
C THR A 133 -3.41 22.70 -7.34
N ALA A 134 -2.55 22.16 -6.47
CA ALA A 134 -1.74 20.99 -6.82
C ALA A 134 -2.56 19.71 -6.56
N THR A 135 -2.65 18.81 -7.55
CA THR A 135 -3.33 17.52 -7.41
C THR A 135 -2.36 16.37 -7.66
N CYS A 136 -2.30 15.44 -6.71
CA CYS A 136 -1.60 14.18 -6.87
C CYS A 136 -2.62 13.05 -6.82
N ALA A 137 -2.59 12.14 -7.78
CA ALA A 137 -3.50 11.02 -7.85
C ALA A 137 -2.82 9.76 -8.39
N VAL A 138 -3.15 8.61 -7.83
CA VAL A 138 -2.68 7.30 -8.28
C VAL A 138 -3.69 6.22 -7.90
N THR A 139 -3.92 5.26 -8.78
CA THR A 139 -4.78 4.10 -8.47
C THR A 139 -3.95 3.00 -7.84
N MET A 140 -4.39 2.49 -6.69
CA MET A 140 -3.69 1.42 -5.99
C MET A 140 -3.76 0.10 -6.77
N PRO A 141 -2.65 -0.64 -6.92
CA PRO A 141 -2.67 -1.88 -7.66
C PRO A 141 -3.50 -2.96 -6.95
N THR A 142 -4.17 -3.80 -7.73
CA THR A 142 -4.86 -5.01 -7.24
C THR A 142 -3.95 -6.23 -7.40
N GLY A 143 -4.08 -7.21 -6.51
CA GLY A 143 -3.38 -8.49 -6.64
C GLY A 143 -1.86 -8.45 -6.40
N ALA A 144 -1.32 -7.31 -5.93
CA ALA A 144 0.05 -7.26 -5.47
C ALA A 144 0.25 -8.26 -4.33
N THR A 145 1.40 -8.92 -4.29
CA THR A 145 1.81 -9.75 -3.15
C THR A 145 2.86 -9.00 -2.35
N PHE A 146 2.98 -9.30 -1.07
CA PHE A 146 4.02 -8.70 -0.24
C PHE A 146 5.40 -9.10 -0.77
N GLU A 147 6.06 -8.16 -1.45
CA GLU A 147 7.47 -8.29 -1.83
C GLU A 147 8.31 -8.15 -0.54
N ARG A 148 9.24 -9.10 -0.35
CA ARG A 148 10.08 -9.23 0.84
C ARG A 148 11.40 -8.50 0.68
#